data_AF-A0A164FXT4-F1
#
_entry.id   AF-A0A164FXT4-F1
#
_cell.length_a   1.000
_cell.length_b   1.000
_cell.length_c   1.000
_cell.angle_alpha   90.00
_cell.angle_beta   90.00
_cell.angle_gamma   90.00
#
_symmetry.space_group_name_H-M   'P 1'
#
loop_
_entity.id
_entity.type
_entity.pdbx_description
1 polymer ?
#
loop_
_entity_poly.entity_id
_entity_poly.type
_entity_poly.pdbx_seq_one_letter_code
_entity_poly.pdbx_strand_id
1 'polypeptide(L)'
;REANRIILTEEYNILPLQPHNSDPLLFWKTKRDEGQFWPLIKVVTKFQCIPATSVPCEQLFSSAGELVSEERNRLSPDNVNMLLFLNKNA
;
A
#
# COMPACT_ATOMS: atom_id res chain seq x y z
N ARG A 1 5.32 -26.08 12.96
CA ARG A 1 5.31 -24.67 12.50
C ARG A 1 4.79 -24.54 11.07
N GLU A 2 5.20 -25.40 10.15
CA GLU A 2 4.74 -25.39 8.75
C GLU A 2 3.31 -25.92 8.59
N ALA A 3 2.97 -27.02 9.28
CA ALA A 3 1.61 -27.58 9.32
C ALA A 3 0.54 -26.52 9.68
N ASN A 4 0.81 -25.67 10.67
CA ASN A 4 -0.14 -24.61 11.07
C ASN A 4 -0.35 -23.55 9.97
N ARG A 5 0.64 -23.30 9.10
CA ARG A 5 0.47 -22.35 7.98
C ARG A 5 -0.39 -22.96 6.88
N ILE A 6 -0.20 -24.25 6.59
CA ILE A 6 -1.00 -25.00 5.61
C ILE A 6 -2.47 -25.00 6.05
N ILE A 7 -2.73 -25.42 7.30
CA ILE A 7 -4.09 -25.46 7.87
C ILE A 7 -4.77 -24.09 7.80
N LEU A 8 -4.11 -23.01 8.25
CA LEU A 8 -4.69 -21.67 8.20
C LEU A 8 -4.96 -21.16 6.77
N THR A 9 -4.17 -21.61 5.80
CA THR A 9 -4.38 -21.25 4.39
C THR A 9 -5.57 -22.01 3.81
N GLU A 10 -5.71 -23.30 4.14
CA GLU A 10 -6.87 -24.11 3.78
C GLU A 10 -8.16 -23.55 4.40
N GLU A 11 -8.13 -23.19 5.70
CA GLU A 11 -9.23 -22.54 6.40
C GLU A 11 -9.63 -21.20 5.76
N TYR A 12 -8.65 -20.41 5.30
CA TYR A 12 -8.93 -19.18 4.57
C TYR A 12 -9.60 -19.44 3.22
N ASN A 13 -9.14 -20.46 2.49
CA ASN A 13 -9.64 -20.78 1.14
C ASN A 13 -11.09 -21.30 1.14
N ILE A 14 -11.59 -21.81 2.27
CA ILE A 14 -12.99 -22.24 2.41
C ILE A 14 -13.93 -21.11 2.87
N LEU A 15 -13.42 -19.93 3.21
CA LEU A 15 -14.25 -18.80 3.60
C LEU A 15 -15.12 -18.33 2.42
N PRO A 16 -16.34 -17.84 2.69
CA PRO A 16 -17.18 -17.28 1.65
C PRO A 16 -16.50 -16.08 0.98
N LEU A 17 -16.61 -16.02 -0.35
CA LEU A 17 -16.12 -14.90 -1.14
C LEU A 17 -16.73 -13.60 -0.63
N GLN A 18 -15.90 -12.58 -0.47
CA GLN A 18 -16.36 -11.25 -0.11
C GLN A 18 -17.05 -10.60 -1.32
N PRO A 19 -18.07 -9.75 -1.10
CA PRO A 19 -18.68 -8.98 -2.17
C PRO A 19 -17.64 -8.12 -2.91
N HIS A 20 -17.84 -7.90 -4.21
CA HIS A 20 -16.93 -7.08 -5.02
C HIS A 20 -16.73 -5.65 -4.50
N ASN A 21 -17.74 -5.09 -3.82
CA ASN A 21 -17.69 -3.74 -3.27
C ASN A 21 -17.22 -3.69 -1.80
N SER A 22 -16.68 -4.80 -1.29
CA SER A 22 -16.12 -4.85 0.06
C SER A 22 -14.71 -4.26 0.10
N ASP A 23 -14.35 -3.65 1.23
CA ASP A 23 -13.01 -3.15 1.46
C ASP A 23 -12.10 -4.30 1.96
N PRO A 24 -11.10 -4.74 1.17
CA PRO A 24 -10.20 -5.81 1.60
C PRO A 24 -9.34 -5.40 2.80
N LEU A 25 -9.01 -4.12 2.98
CA LEU A 25 -8.24 -3.65 4.14
C LEU A 25 -9.06 -3.77 5.41
N LEU A 26 -10.35 -3.42 5.34
CA LEU A 26 -11.27 -3.58 6.47
C LEU A 26 -11.44 -5.06 6.83
N PHE A 27 -11.58 -5.95 5.86
CA PHE A 27 -11.64 -7.40 6.11
C PHE A 27 -10.43 -7.90 6.90
N TRP A 28 -9.22 -7.58 6.47
CA TRP A 28 -7.99 -8.03 7.15
C TRP A 28 -7.79 -7.36 8.51
N LYS A 29 -8.28 -6.13 8.69
CA LYS A 29 -8.31 -5.46 10.00
C LYS A 29 -9.25 -6.18 10.96
N THR A 30 -10.47 -6.50 10.54
CA THR A 30 -11.43 -7.25 11.37
C THR A 30 -10.87 -8.61 11.77
N LYS A 31 -10.25 -9.36 10.85
CA LYS A 31 -9.62 -10.65 11.16
C LYS A 31 -8.47 -10.56 12.15
N ARG A 32 -7.73 -9.46 12.12
CA ARG A 32 -6.70 -9.16 13.13
C ARG A 32 -7.32 -8.90 14.50
N ASP A 33 -8.35 -8.06 14.56
CA ASP A 33 -9.00 -7.68 15.82
C ASP A 33 -9.70 -8.88 16.48
N GLU A 34 -10.20 -9.82 15.68
CA GLU A 34 -10.73 -11.13 16.12
C GLU A 34 -9.64 -12.13 16.55
N GLY A 35 -8.36 -11.81 16.36
CA GLY A 35 -7.23 -12.69 16.69
C GLY A 35 -7.08 -13.91 15.75
N GLN A 36 -7.69 -13.88 14.57
CA GLN A 36 -7.66 -14.95 13.58
C GLN A 36 -6.52 -14.76 12.57
N PHE A 37 -6.06 -15.83 11.93
CA PHE A 37 -5.14 -15.77 10.79
C PHE A 37 -3.85 -14.94 10.99
N TRP A 38 -3.33 -14.83 12.22
CA TRP A 38 -2.14 -14.04 12.56
C TRP A 38 -0.94 -14.20 11.59
N PRO A 39 -0.56 -15.42 11.17
CA PRO A 39 0.51 -15.60 10.18
C PRO A 39 0.20 -14.97 8.81
N LEU A 40 -1.06 -15.03 8.36
CA LEU A 40 -1.49 -14.43 7.08
C LEU A 40 -1.57 -12.91 7.19
N ILE A 41 -2.01 -12.36 8.32
CA ILE A 41 -2.04 -10.91 8.57
C ILE A 41 -0.65 -10.30 8.40
N LYS A 42 0.40 -10.96 8.86
CA LYS A 42 1.79 -10.49 8.67
C LYS A 42 2.17 -10.36 7.20
N VAL A 43 1.72 -11.30 6.37
CA VAL A 43 1.96 -11.28 4.93
C VAL A 43 1.14 -10.16 4.30
N VAL A 44 -0.16 -10.12 4.54
CA VAL A 44 -1.05 -9.13 3.93
C VAL A 44 -0.63 -7.70 4.28
N THR A 45 -0.27 -7.45 5.54
CA THR A 45 0.21 -6.12 5.98
C THR A 45 1.43 -5.65 5.18
N LYS A 46 2.29 -6.58 4.74
CA LYS A 46 3.48 -6.28 3.94
C LYS A 46 3.14 -5.90 2.50
N PHE A 47 2.10 -6.48 1.93
CA PHE A 47 1.80 -6.36 0.49
C PHE A 47 0.59 -5.47 0.18
N GLN A 48 -0.30 -5.20 1.13
CA GLN A 48 -1.55 -4.48 0.91
C GLN A 48 -1.39 -3.02 0.44
N CYS A 49 -0.25 -2.38 0.72
CA CYS A 49 0.03 -1.00 0.33
C CYS A 49 0.92 -0.90 -0.91
N ILE A 50 1.26 -2.02 -1.56
CA ILE A 50 2.08 -2.00 -2.76
C ILE A 50 1.19 -1.61 -3.93
N PRO A 51 1.47 -0.50 -4.63
CA PRO A 51 0.70 -0.14 -5.80
C PRO A 51 0.87 -1.20 -6.88
N ALA A 52 -0.22 -1.51 -7.59
CA ALA A 52 -0.20 -2.50 -8.67
C ALA A 52 0.61 -2.04 -9.89
N THR A 53 0.87 -0.74 -10.00
CA THR A 53 1.53 -0.11 -11.15
C THR A 53 2.52 0.96 -10.71
N SER A 54 3.42 1.37 -11.63
CA SER A 54 4.32 2.52 -11.45
C SER A 54 3.62 3.88 -11.57
N VAL A 55 2.32 3.90 -11.91
CA VAL A 55 1.55 5.12 -12.17
C VAL A 55 1.64 6.15 -11.04
N PRO A 56 1.53 5.78 -9.74
CA PRO A 56 1.68 6.75 -8.65
C PRO A 56 3.08 7.42 -8.63
N CYS A 57 4.12 6.67 -8.99
CA CYS A 57 5.47 7.20 -9.12
C CYS A 57 5.56 8.14 -10.32
N GLU A 58 5.01 7.75 -11.47
CA GLU A 58 4.98 8.59 -12.68
C GLU A 58 4.24 9.91 -12.44
N GLN A 59 3.07 9.87 -11.78
CA GLN A 59 2.33 11.07 -11.40
C GLN A 59 3.14 11.99 -10.47
N LEU A 60 3.88 11.41 -9.51
CA LEU A 60 4.79 12.16 -8.64
C LEU A 60 5.89 12.84 -9.46
N PHE A 61 6.51 12.12 -10.40
CA PHE A 61 7.58 12.65 -11.24
C PHE A 61 7.09 13.67 -12.27
N SER A 62 5.89 13.51 -12.83
CA SER A 62 5.28 14.53 -13.71
C SER A 62 5.02 15.83 -12.96
N SER A 63 4.42 15.74 -11.76
CA SER A 63 4.17 16.91 -10.90
C SER A 63 5.49 17.58 -10.46
N ALA A 64 6.51 16.77 -10.17
CA ALA A 64 7.86 17.27 -9.88
C ALA A 64 8.48 17.97 -11.08
N GLY A 65 8.32 17.41 -12.28
CA GLY A 65 8.81 17.97 -13.53
C GLY A 65 8.25 19.37 -13.78
N GLU A 66 6.94 19.54 -13.58
CA GLU A 66 6.26 20.83 -13.69
C GLU A 66 6.79 21.86 -12.67
N LEU A 67 6.93 21.48 -11.39
CA LEU A 67 7.51 22.33 -10.34
C LEU A 67 8.95 22.78 -10.63
N VAL A 68 9.75 21.89 -11.24
CA VAL A 68 11.14 22.17 -11.56
C VAL A 68 11.26 22.99 -12.84
N SER A 69 10.47 22.69 -13.88
CA SER A 69 10.63 23.27 -15.22
C SER A 69 9.94 24.63 -15.41
N GLU A 70 8.76 24.83 -14.83
CA GLU A 70 7.95 26.03 -15.09
C GLU A 70 8.27 27.18 -14.14
N GLU A 71 8.40 26.93 -12.84
CA GLU A 71 8.47 28.02 -11.85
C GLU A 71 9.85 28.23 -11.22
N ARG A 72 10.72 27.21 -11.14
CA ARG A 72 12.00 27.31 -10.41
C ARG A 72 13.14 26.45 -10.97
N ASN A 73 13.64 26.82 -12.15
CA ASN A 73 14.82 26.25 -12.82
C ASN A 73 16.17 26.37 -12.06
N ARG A 74 16.19 26.84 -10.81
CA ARG A 74 17.41 27.04 -9.98
C ARG A 74 17.39 26.26 -8.66
N LEU A 75 16.41 25.39 -8.42
CA LEU A 75 16.37 24.58 -7.21
C LEU A 75 17.42 23.47 -7.27
N SER A 76 18.11 23.25 -6.15
CA SER A 76 18.92 22.05 -5.96
C SER A 76 17.99 20.82 -5.84
N PRO A 77 18.47 19.62 -6.21
CA PRO A 77 17.71 18.38 -6.08
C PRO A 77 17.17 18.14 -4.66
N ASP A 78 17.94 18.50 -3.63
CA ASP A 78 17.52 18.36 -2.22
C ASP A 78 16.29 19.22 -1.89
N ASN A 79 16.24 20.45 -2.40
CA ASN A 79 15.10 21.35 -2.18
C ASN A 79 13.85 20.86 -2.93
N VAL A 80 14.02 20.27 -4.11
CA VAL A 80 12.91 19.66 -4.88
C VAL A 80 12.32 18.49 -4.10
N ASN A 81 13.16 17.59 -3.57
CA ASN A 81 12.72 16.47 -2.75
C ASN A 81 11.94 16.93 -1.51
N MET A 82 12.42 17.98 -0.83
CA MET A 82 11.74 18.52 0.35
C MET A 82 10.38 19.16 0.01
N LEU A 83 10.30 19.89 -1.10
CA LEU A 83 9.03 20.46 -1.58
C LEU A 83 8.03 19.36 -1.98
N LEU A 84 8.47 18.31 -2.67
CA LEU A 84 7.63 17.17 -3.02
C LEU A 84 7.11 16.44 -1.79
N PHE A 85 7.98 16.23 -0.80
CA PHE A 85 7.60 15.62 0.47
C PHE A 85 6.53 16.45 1.20
N LEU A 86 6.74 17.76 1.34
CA LEU A 86 5.77 18.66 1.98
C LEU A 86 4.45 18.71 1.21
N ASN A 87 4.48 18.76 -0.12
CA ASN A 87 3.28 18.80 -0.95
C ASN A 87 2.44 17.52 -0.82
N LYS A 88 3.07 16.34 -0.78
CA LYS A 88 2.35 15.05 -0.65
C LYS A 88 1.86 14.74 0.76
N ASN A 89 2.33 15.46 1.78
CA ASN A 89 1.97 15.24 3.19
C ASN A 89 1.26 16.45 3.84
N ALA A 90 0.90 17.47 3.05
CA ALA A 90 0.08 18.61 3.50
C ALA A 90 -1.39 18.20 3.63
#